data_AF-A0A5B8LSA1-F1
#
_entry.id   AF-A0A5B8LSA1-F1
#
_cell.length_a   1.000
_cell.length_b   1.000
_cell.length_c   1.000
_cell.angle_alpha   90.00
_cell.angle_beta   90.00
_cell.angle_gamma   90.00
#
_symmetry.space_group_name_H-M   'P 1'
#
loop_
_entity.id
_entity.type
_entity.pdbx_description
1 polymer ?
#
loop_
_entity_poly.entity_id
_entity_poly.type
_entity_poly.pdbx_seq_one_letter_code
_entity_poly.pdbx_strand_id
1 'polypeptide(L)'
;MNALIEPRQAGESVFTSLGRAKALIEGRDFDSAALVYFQLLDAELTTPLRGEVLTNLGAALCVLARGQKGAAAQTQLDQARDLLVKALPCRQRAQAPAAWATTRANLALVHLARYELSGNSDELLSAHLALDGIEAALRHTDEVGLRDWVAAIRDQLLELRERRGKRR
;
A
#
# COMPACT_ATOMS: atom_id res chain seq x y z
N MET A 1 -41.79 -7.59 -34.92
CA MET A 1 -40.92 -6.69 -34.13
C MET A 1 -40.40 -7.46 -32.93
N ASN A 2 -39.32 -8.23 -33.10
CA ASN A 2 -38.68 -8.93 -31.99
C ASN A 2 -37.54 -8.04 -31.50
N ALA A 3 -37.69 -7.52 -30.29
CA ALA A 3 -36.64 -6.76 -29.63
C ALA A 3 -35.43 -7.68 -29.42
N LEU A 4 -34.32 -7.33 -30.07
CA LEU A 4 -32.99 -7.81 -29.78
C LEU A 4 -32.68 -7.44 -28.33
N ILE A 5 -32.73 -8.43 -27.44
CA ILE A 5 -32.13 -8.31 -26.11
C ILE A 5 -30.62 -8.24 -26.37
N GLU A 6 -30.06 -7.03 -26.28
CA GLU A 6 -28.61 -6.83 -26.27
C GLU A 6 -27.99 -7.74 -25.20
N PRO A 7 -26.86 -8.41 -25.50
CA PRO A 7 -26.17 -9.17 -24.48
C PRO A 7 -25.73 -8.18 -23.39
N ARG A 8 -26.19 -8.38 -22.15
CA ARG A 8 -25.60 -7.75 -20.97
C ARG A 8 -24.09 -7.84 -21.15
N GLN A 9 -23.41 -6.70 -21.18
CA GLN A 9 -21.96 -6.70 -21.05
C GLN A 9 -21.65 -7.54 -19.81
N ALA A 10 -21.03 -8.69 -20.02
CA ALA A 10 -20.62 -9.56 -18.93
C ALA A 10 -19.59 -8.74 -18.16
N GLY A 11 -20.04 -8.12 -17.06
CA GLY A 11 -19.18 -7.33 -16.19
C GLY A 11 -17.96 -8.16 -15.84
N GLU A 12 -16.77 -7.62 -16.11
CA GLU A 12 -15.51 -8.28 -15.81
C GLU A 12 -15.52 -8.73 -14.34
N SER A 13 -15.24 -10.01 -14.09
CA SER A 13 -15.31 -10.53 -12.72
C SER A 13 -14.25 -9.84 -11.84
N VAL A 14 -14.55 -9.69 -10.54
CA VAL A 14 -13.60 -9.14 -9.55
C VAL A 14 -12.24 -9.85 -9.61
N PHE A 15 -12.24 -11.17 -9.79
CA PHE A 15 -11.03 -11.97 -9.88
C PHE A 15 -10.21 -11.64 -11.14
N THR A 16 -10.87 -11.48 -12.29
CA THR A 16 -10.22 -11.09 -13.55
C THR A 16 -9.59 -9.71 -13.43
N SER A 17 -10.33 -8.73 -12.92
CA SER A 17 -9.85 -7.37 -12.67
C SER A 17 -8.66 -7.34 -11.71
N LEU A 18 -8.72 -8.14 -10.63
CA LEU A 18 -7.62 -8.26 -9.67
C LEU A 18 -6.37 -8.89 -10.30
N GLY A 19 -6.55 -9.92 -11.11
CA GLY A 19 -5.45 -10.54 -11.87
C GLY A 19 -4.78 -9.55 -12.81
N ARG A 20 -5.57 -8.76 -13.56
CA ARG A 20 -5.06 -7.70 -14.42
C ARG A 20 -4.28 -6.64 -13.63
N ALA A 21 -4.84 -6.18 -12.51
CA ALA A 21 -4.17 -5.18 -11.67
C ALA A 21 -2.82 -5.68 -11.15
N LYS A 22 -2.70 -6.96 -10.79
CA LYS A 22 -1.43 -7.57 -10.36
C LYS A 22 -0.42 -7.63 -11.51
N ALA A 23 -0.83 -8.04 -12.70
CA ALA A 23 0.05 -8.05 -13.87
C ALA A 23 0.55 -6.65 -14.24
N LEU A 24 -0.27 -5.61 -14.07
CA LEU A 24 0.13 -4.21 -14.28
C LEU A 24 1.20 -3.78 -13.27
N ILE A 25 1.06 -4.16 -11.99
CA ILE A 25 2.10 -3.92 -10.96
C ILE A 25 3.42 -4.61 -11.32
N GLU A 26 3.37 -5.86 -11.77
CA GLU A 26 4.55 -6.61 -12.24
C GLU A 26 5.22 -5.92 -13.44
N GLY A 27 4.40 -5.40 -14.37
CA GLY A 27 4.85 -4.57 -15.49
C GLY A 27 5.27 -3.15 -15.13
N ARG A 28 5.21 -2.77 -13.84
CA ARG A 28 5.49 -1.41 -13.32
C ARG A 28 4.58 -0.30 -13.88
N ASP A 29 3.42 -0.66 -14.41
CA ASP A 29 2.36 0.27 -14.80
C ASP A 29 1.46 0.56 -13.60
N PHE A 30 1.97 1.38 -12.69
CA PHE A 30 1.30 1.71 -11.43
C PHE A 30 0.07 2.60 -11.63
N ASP A 31 0.06 3.45 -12.67
CA ASP A 31 -1.07 4.31 -13.00
C ASP A 31 -2.30 3.48 -13.41
N SER A 32 -2.12 2.58 -14.38
CA SER A 32 -3.20 1.68 -14.81
C SER A 32 -3.63 0.74 -13.67
N ALA A 33 -2.67 0.22 -12.89
CA ALA A 33 -2.99 -0.63 -11.75
C ALA A 33 -3.83 0.12 -10.70
N ALA A 34 -3.46 1.36 -10.35
CA ALA A 34 -4.20 2.19 -9.40
C ALA A 34 -5.63 2.44 -9.89
N LEU A 35 -5.83 2.69 -11.19
CA LEU A 35 -7.16 2.86 -11.75
C LEU A 35 -8.02 1.59 -11.59
N VAL A 36 -7.47 0.42 -11.90
CA VAL A 36 -8.20 -0.85 -11.76
C VAL A 36 -8.54 -1.15 -10.30
N TYR A 37 -7.59 -0.93 -9.37
CA TYR A 37 -7.86 -1.10 -7.95
C TYR A 37 -8.90 -0.10 -7.43
N PHE A 38 -8.89 1.14 -7.91
CA PHE A 38 -9.88 2.14 -7.56
C PHE A 38 -11.28 1.71 -8.00
N GLN A 39 -11.43 1.26 -9.25
CA GLN A 39 -12.70 0.72 -9.78
C GLN A 39 -13.18 -0.51 -9.01
N LEU A 40 -12.27 -1.37 -8.55
CA LEU A 40 -12.61 -2.55 -7.75
C LEU A 40 -13.24 -2.19 -6.39
N LEU A 41 -13.02 -0.97 -5.87
CA LEU A 41 -13.62 -0.55 -4.60
C LEU A 41 -15.13 -0.29 -4.71
N ASP A 42 -15.66 -0.10 -5.93
CA ASP A 42 -17.10 0.04 -6.18
C ASP A 42 -17.83 -1.30 -6.18
N ALA A 43 -17.09 -2.42 -6.26
CA ALA A 43 -17.65 -3.76 -6.23
C ALA A 43 -17.90 -4.26 -4.79
N GLU A 44 -18.79 -5.23 -4.65
CA GLU A 44 -18.96 -5.98 -3.40
C GLU A 44 -17.76 -6.90 -3.17
N LEU A 45 -16.88 -6.47 -2.26
CA LEU A 45 -15.68 -7.22 -1.87
C LEU A 45 -15.88 -7.86 -0.49
N THR A 46 -15.44 -9.11 -0.35
CA THR A 46 -15.25 -9.71 0.98
C THR A 46 -14.19 -8.93 1.77
N THR A 47 -14.25 -8.97 3.10
CA THR A 47 -13.31 -8.25 3.97
C THR A 47 -11.84 -8.50 3.60
N PRO A 48 -11.37 -9.75 3.38
CA PRO A 48 -9.98 -10.00 2.99
C PRO A 48 -9.61 -9.38 1.64
N LEU A 49 -10.50 -9.48 0.63
CA LEU A 49 -10.26 -8.91 -0.70
C LEU A 49 -10.26 -7.37 -0.66
N ARG A 50 -11.17 -6.77 0.11
CA ARG A 50 -11.17 -5.33 0.34
C ARG A 50 -9.84 -4.87 0.96
N GLY A 51 -9.34 -5.62 1.93
CA GLY A 51 -8.02 -5.38 2.51
C GLY A 51 -6.88 -5.49 1.48
N GLU A 52 -6.97 -6.39 0.49
CA GLU A 52 -6.00 -6.49 -0.60
C GLU A 52 -6.01 -5.28 -1.52
N VAL A 53 -7.20 -4.93 -2.01
CA VAL A 53 -7.39 -3.83 -2.95
C VAL A 53 -6.94 -2.52 -2.34
N LEU A 54 -7.33 -2.25 -1.08
CA LEU A 54 -6.90 -1.05 -0.36
C LEU A 54 -5.38 -1.00 -0.17
N THR A 55 -4.75 -2.10 0.23
CA THR A 55 -3.29 -2.16 0.43
C THR A 55 -2.54 -1.94 -0.87
N ASN A 56 -2.97 -2.59 -1.95
CA ASN A 56 -2.30 -2.49 -3.25
C ASN A 56 -2.51 -1.11 -3.89
N LEU A 57 -3.71 -0.53 -3.78
CA LEU A 57 -3.97 0.84 -4.23
C LEU A 57 -3.11 1.84 -3.46
N GLY A 58 -3.05 1.73 -2.13
CA GLY A 58 -2.21 2.60 -1.30
C GLY A 58 -0.73 2.49 -1.68
N ALA A 59 -0.22 1.29 -1.94
CA ALA A 59 1.14 1.08 -2.40
C ALA A 59 1.40 1.72 -3.78
N ALA A 60 0.51 1.50 -4.75
CA ALA A 60 0.62 2.07 -6.09
C ALA A 60 0.63 3.61 -6.05
N LEU A 61 -0.28 4.21 -5.28
CA LEU A 61 -0.33 5.67 -5.10
C LEU A 61 0.95 6.21 -4.43
N CYS A 62 1.53 5.50 -3.46
CA CYS A 62 2.80 5.88 -2.85
C CYS A 62 3.95 5.90 -3.88
N VAL A 63 4.05 4.84 -4.71
CA VAL A 63 5.08 4.74 -5.76
C VAL A 63 4.95 5.88 -6.76
N LEU A 64 3.74 6.13 -7.25
CA LEU A 64 3.45 7.22 -8.18
C LEU A 64 3.77 8.60 -7.58
N ALA A 65 3.44 8.82 -6.31
CA ALA A 65 3.68 10.11 -5.65
C ALA A 65 5.17 10.43 -5.47
N ARG A 66 6.04 9.41 -5.33
CA ARG A 66 7.50 9.59 -5.29
C ARG A 66 8.08 10.12 -6.61
N GLY A 67 7.37 9.93 -7.73
CA GLY A 67 7.73 10.53 -9.03
C GLY A 67 7.26 11.97 -9.21
N GLN A 68 6.47 12.50 -8.26
CA GLN A 68 5.85 13.82 -8.33
C GLN A 68 6.52 14.80 -7.35
N LYS A 69 6.10 16.07 -7.38
CA LYS A 69 6.57 17.13 -6.47
C LYS A 69 5.42 18.00 -5.97
N GLY A 70 5.65 18.67 -4.84
CA GLY A 70 4.73 19.68 -4.31
C GLY A 70 3.36 19.12 -3.88
N ALA A 71 2.32 19.93 -4.04
CA ALA A 71 0.99 19.63 -3.52
C ALA A 71 0.35 18.37 -4.10
N ALA A 72 0.63 18.03 -5.37
CA ALA A 72 0.11 16.81 -6.00
C ALA A 72 0.64 15.55 -5.31
N ALA A 73 1.96 15.50 -5.08
CA ALA A 73 2.61 14.41 -4.34
C ALA A 73 2.05 14.30 -2.92
N GLN A 74 1.87 15.44 -2.23
CA GLN A 74 1.32 15.47 -0.87
C GLN A 74 -0.09 14.88 -0.81
N THR A 75 -1.01 15.34 -1.65
CA THR A 75 -2.40 14.84 -1.71
C THR A 75 -2.44 13.34 -1.97
N GLN A 76 -1.60 12.87 -2.89
CA GLN A 76 -1.57 11.46 -3.25
C GLN A 76 -0.99 10.59 -2.13
N LEU A 77 0.00 11.08 -1.39
CA LEU A 77 0.53 10.40 -0.20
C LEU A 77 -0.47 10.38 0.96
N ASP A 78 -1.25 11.44 1.15
CA ASP A 78 -2.33 11.47 2.15
C ASP A 78 -3.42 10.45 1.80
N GLN A 79 -3.80 10.34 0.52
CA GLN A 79 -4.72 9.30 0.06
C GLN A 79 -4.15 7.89 0.26
N ALA A 80 -2.88 7.66 -0.06
CA ALA A 80 -2.20 6.38 0.15
C ALA A 80 -2.22 5.96 1.63
N ARG A 81 -1.92 6.90 2.54
CA ARG A 81 -2.00 6.69 3.99
C ARG A 81 -3.40 6.26 4.40
N ASP A 82 -4.42 7.00 3.98
CA ASP A 82 -5.80 6.77 4.38
C ASP A 82 -6.32 5.39 3.92
N LEU A 83 -5.93 4.96 2.71
CA LEU A 83 -6.25 3.62 2.19
C LEU A 83 -5.59 2.52 3.01
N LEU A 84 -4.30 2.67 3.35
CA LEU A 84 -3.57 1.68 4.15
C LEU A 84 -4.12 1.60 5.58
N VAL A 85 -4.50 2.72 6.18
CA VAL A 85 -5.20 2.75 7.48
C VAL A 85 -6.54 2.02 7.39
N LYS A 86 -7.33 2.24 6.32
CA LYS A 86 -8.59 1.52 6.07
C LYS A 86 -8.40 0.02 5.81
N ALA A 87 -7.22 -0.40 5.33
CA ALA A 87 -6.91 -1.81 5.08
C ALA A 87 -6.59 -2.59 6.38
N LEU A 88 -6.08 -1.92 7.43
CA LEU A 88 -5.65 -2.59 8.66
C LEU A 88 -6.77 -3.38 9.36
N PRO A 89 -8.02 -2.88 9.50
CA PRO A 89 -9.13 -3.67 10.06
C PRO A 89 -9.45 -4.93 9.25
N CYS A 90 -9.15 -4.94 7.95
CA CYS A 90 -9.39 -6.08 7.06
C CYS A 90 -8.31 -7.17 7.18
N ARG A 91 -7.15 -6.85 7.77
CA ARG A 91 -5.97 -7.71 7.84
C ARG A 91 -5.57 -7.90 9.30
N GLN A 92 -6.13 -8.90 9.97
CA GLN A 92 -5.84 -9.12 11.39
C GLN A 92 -4.48 -9.77 11.58
N ARG A 93 -3.66 -9.22 12.49
CA ARG A 93 -2.31 -9.73 12.82
C ARG A 93 -2.27 -11.23 13.15
N ALA A 94 -3.27 -11.74 13.85
CA ALA A 94 -3.32 -13.14 14.27
C ALA A 94 -3.75 -14.11 13.15
N GLN A 95 -4.58 -13.65 12.21
CA GLN A 95 -5.17 -14.49 11.17
C GLN A 95 -4.38 -14.45 9.87
N ALA A 96 -3.79 -13.29 9.56
CA ALA A 96 -3.02 -13.06 8.34
C ALA A 96 -1.78 -12.19 8.66
N PRO A 97 -0.81 -12.72 9.43
CA PRO A 97 0.35 -11.95 9.90
C PRO A 97 1.15 -11.32 8.76
N ALA A 98 1.35 -12.05 7.65
CA ALA A 98 2.03 -11.55 6.46
C ALA A 98 1.30 -10.36 5.83
N ALA A 99 -0.01 -10.50 5.57
CA ALA A 99 -0.80 -9.42 4.97
C ALA A 99 -0.90 -8.19 5.88
N TRP A 100 -1.02 -8.37 7.19
CA TRP A 100 -0.99 -7.27 8.17
C TRP A 100 0.37 -6.56 8.16
N ALA A 101 1.47 -7.32 8.15
CA ALA A 101 2.81 -6.77 8.09
C ALA A 101 3.07 -6.00 6.78
N THR A 102 2.63 -6.52 5.63
CA THR A 102 2.76 -5.83 4.33
C THR A 102 2.04 -4.48 4.34
N THR A 103 0.79 -4.42 4.83
CA THR A 103 0.05 -3.15 4.94
C THR A 103 0.78 -2.14 5.82
N ARG A 104 1.35 -2.59 6.94
CA ARG A 104 2.09 -1.74 7.86
C ARG A 104 3.44 -1.28 7.31
N ALA A 105 4.16 -2.14 6.60
CA ALA A 105 5.39 -1.79 5.90
C ALA A 105 5.14 -0.74 4.81
N ASN A 106 4.06 -0.90 4.03
CA ASN A 106 3.63 0.12 3.06
C ASN A 106 3.30 1.46 3.74
N LEU A 107 2.66 1.43 4.91
CA LEU A 107 2.36 2.65 5.67
C LEU A 107 3.66 3.35 6.12
N ALA A 108 4.68 2.60 6.54
CA ALA A 108 6.00 3.15 6.84
C ALA A 108 6.64 3.82 5.62
N LEU A 109 6.54 3.21 4.44
CA LEU A 109 7.04 3.80 3.19
C LEU A 109 6.31 5.09 2.77
N VAL A 110 5.01 5.18 3.03
CA VAL A 110 4.23 6.41 2.82
C VAL A 110 4.74 7.52 3.75
N HIS A 111 4.94 7.22 5.03
CA HIS A 111 5.51 8.19 5.97
C HIS A 111 6.93 8.61 5.58
N LEU A 112 7.77 7.69 5.12
CA LEU A 112 9.09 8.02 4.56
C LEU A 112 8.99 8.98 3.37
N ALA A 113 8.09 8.72 2.41
CA ALA A 113 7.90 9.61 1.26
C ALA A 113 7.39 11.00 1.69
N ARG A 114 6.52 11.08 2.70
CA ARG A 114 6.04 12.35 3.26
C ARG A 114 7.16 13.10 3.98
N TYR A 115 8.06 12.40 4.67
CA TYR A 115 9.28 12.98 5.22
C TYR A 115 10.18 13.55 4.12
N GLU A 116 10.43 12.79 3.06
CA GLU A 116 11.26 13.22 1.92
C GLU A 116 10.70 14.47 1.24
N LEU A 117 9.37 14.58 1.15
CA LEU A 117 8.69 15.73 0.55
C LEU A 117 8.68 16.98 1.46
N SER A 118 8.46 16.81 2.76
CA SER A 118 8.18 17.92 3.69
C SER A 118 9.32 18.27 4.64
N GLY A 119 10.26 17.34 4.87
CA GLY A 119 11.24 17.41 5.94
C GLY A 119 10.65 17.26 7.36
N ASN A 120 9.34 17.01 7.50
CA ASN A 120 8.68 16.92 8.80
C ASN A 120 9.15 15.70 9.58
N SER A 121 9.83 15.93 10.70
CA SER A 121 10.39 14.86 11.53
C SER A 121 9.36 13.93 12.17
N ASP A 122 8.11 14.36 12.33
CA ASP A 122 7.03 13.53 12.88
C ASP A 122 6.69 12.35 11.95
N GLU A 123 6.95 12.50 10.66
CA GLU A 123 6.79 11.43 9.68
C GLU A 123 7.80 10.30 9.92
N LEU A 124 9.03 10.59 10.36
CA LEU A 124 10.00 9.54 10.72
C LEU A 124 9.55 8.74 11.94
N LEU A 125 8.96 9.40 12.94
CA LEU A 125 8.38 8.71 14.09
C LEU A 125 7.20 7.84 13.66
N SER A 126 6.30 8.37 12.85
CA SER A 126 5.15 7.64 12.31
C SER A 126 5.58 6.41 11.49
N ALA A 127 6.66 6.53 10.71
CA ALA A 127 7.23 5.41 9.96
C ALA A 127 7.76 4.29 10.87
N HIS A 128 8.46 4.63 11.97
CA HIS A 128 8.89 3.63 12.96
C HIS A 128 7.69 2.95 13.61
N LEU A 129 6.70 3.73 14.07
CA LEU A 129 5.49 3.21 14.68
C LEU A 129 4.71 2.27 13.75
N ALA A 130 4.74 2.53 12.44
CA ALA A 130 4.15 1.62 11.46
C ALA A 130 4.88 0.27 11.41
N LEU A 131 6.19 0.21 11.61
CA LEU A 131 6.97 -1.05 11.61
C LEU A 131 6.91 -1.83 12.93
N ASP A 132 6.34 -1.24 13.98
CA ASP A 132 6.23 -1.90 15.28
C ASP A 132 5.39 -3.18 15.21
N GLY A 133 5.86 -4.21 15.92
CA GLY A 133 5.19 -5.50 16.04
C GLY A 133 5.25 -6.40 14.78
N ILE A 134 5.75 -5.92 13.64
CA ILE A 134 5.88 -6.71 12.40
C ILE A 134 6.75 -7.95 12.63
N GLU A 135 7.94 -7.77 13.20
CA GLU A 135 8.87 -8.88 13.44
C GLU A 135 8.28 -9.96 14.35
N ALA A 136 7.56 -9.56 15.40
CA ALA A 136 6.87 -10.49 16.27
C ALA A 136 5.69 -11.18 15.57
N ALA A 137 5.00 -10.52 14.62
CA ALA A 137 3.95 -11.14 13.82
C ALA A 137 4.51 -12.17 12.83
N LEU A 138 5.72 -11.95 12.30
CA LEU A 138 6.36 -12.80 11.29
C LEU A 138 7.28 -13.88 11.89
N ARG A 139 7.44 -13.94 13.21
CA ARG A 139 8.35 -14.87 13.90
C ARG A 139 8.11 -16.34 13.53
N HIS A 140 6.86 -16.70 13.30
CA HIS A 140 6.42 -18.07 13.00
C HIS A 140 5.97 -18.22 11.54
N THR A 141 6.39 -17.32 10.64
CA THR A 141 6.09 -17.40 9.21
C THR A 141 7.37 -17.58 8.40
N ASP A 142 7.26 -18.28 7.28
CA ASP A 142 8.37 -18.51 6.34
C ASP A 142 8.60 -17.31 5.38
N GLU A 143 8.12 -16.13 5.76
CA GLU A 143 8.15 -14.89 4.97
C GLU A 143 9.50 -14.18 5.08
N VAL A 144 10.57 -14.84 4.62
CA VAL A 144 11.94 -14.30 4.68
C VAL A 144 12.06 -12.98 3.91
N GLY A 145 11.55 -12.93 2.67
CA GLY A 145 11.63 -11.72 1.85
C GLY A 145 10.90 -10.51 2.47
N LEU A 146 9.76 -10.73 3.14
CA LEU A 146 9.05 -9.69 3.86
C LEU A 146 9.84 -9.19 5.08
N ARG A 147 10.51 -10.10 5.80
CA ARG A 147 11.40 -9.72 6.92
C ARG A 147 12.57 -8.88 6.43
N ASP A 148 13.23 -9.29 5.34
CA ASP A 148 14.37 -8.56 4.77
C ASP A 148 13.95 -7.18 4.26
N TRP A 149 12.80 -7.08 3.59
CA TRP A 149 12.26 -5.79 3.15
C TRP A 149 11.95 -4.86 4.33
N VAL A 150 11.34 -5.38 5.40
CA VAL A 150 11.05 -4.59 6.62
C VAL A 150 12.35 -4.13 7.30
N ALA A 151 13.38 -4.98 7.33
CA ALA A 151 14.69 -4.62 7.86
C ALA A 151 15.32 -3.47 7.05
N ALA A 152 15.27 -3.54 5.72
CA ALA A 152 15.78 -2.46 4.86
C ALA A 152 15.08 -1.10 5.12
N ILE A 153 13.76 -1.10 5.38
CA ILE A 153 13.04 0.13 5.74
C ILE A 153 13.52 0.67 7.10
N ARG A 154 13.75 -0.20 8.09
CA ARG A 154 14.28 0.19 9.41
C ARG A 154 15.67 0.79 9.29
N ASP A 155 16.54 0.19 8.49
CA ASP A 155 17.90 0.68 8.27
C ASP A 155 17.90 2.06 7.62
N GLN A 156 17.05 2.28 6.62
CA GLN A 156 16.86 3.61 6.01
C GLN A 156 16.39 4.65 7.05
N LEU A 157 15.45 4.28 7.93
CA LEU A 157 14.95 5.16 8.98
C LEU A 157 16.03 5.53 10.01
N LEU A 158 16.87 4.57 10.40
CA LEU A 158 18.00 4.80 11.28
C LEU A 158 19.01 5.76 10.66
N GLU A 159 19.39 5.53 9.40
CA GLU A 159 20.33 6.38 8.68
C GLU A 159 19.85 7.83 8.58
N LEU A 160 18.57 8.05 8.25
CA LEU A 160 17.97 9.38 8.18
C LEU A 160 17.99 10.10 9.54
N ARG A 161 17.73 9.35 10.62
CA ARG A 161 17.79 9.90 11.99
C ARG A 161 19.20 10.33 12.37
N GLU A 162 20.22 9.53 12.04
CA GLU A 162 21.63 9.85 12.31
C GLU A 162 22.11 11.06 11.52
N ARG A 163 21.81 11.10 10.21
CA ARG A 163 22.13 12.25 9.34
C ARG A 163 21.52 13.53 9.89
N ARG A 164 20.30 13.48 10.45
CA ARG A 164 19.67 14.63 11.11
C ARG A 164 20.37 15.01 12.41
N GLY A 165 20.74 14.03 13.24
CA GLY A 165 21.45 14.25 14.49
C GLY A 165 22.79 14.96 14.30
N LYS A 166 23.49 14.68 13.20
CA LYS A 166 24.75 15.34 12.82
C LYS A 166 24.59 16.75 12.23
N ARG A 167 23.38 17.12 11.80
CA ARG A 167 23.05 18.43 11.19
C ARG A 167 22.46 19.45 12.18
N ARG A 168 22.24 19.04 13.43
CA ARG A 168 21.78 19.89 14.54
C ARG A 168 22.96 20.23 15.43
#